data_AF-A0AAW0W045-F1
#
_entry.id   AF-A0AAW0W045-F1
#
_cell.length_a   1.000
_cell.length_b   1.000
_cell.length_c   1.000
_cell.angle_alpha   90.00
_cell.angle_beta   90.00
_cell.angle_gamma   90.00
#
_symmetry.space_group_name_H-M   'P 1'
#
loop_
_entity.id
_entity.type
_entity.pdbx_description
1 polymer ?
#
loop_
_entity_poly.entity_id
_entity_poly.type
_entity_poly.pdbx_seq_one_letter_code
_entity_poly.pdbx_strand_id
1 'polypeptide(L)'
;MFRASRLRVHTCKIVLVTSLVWFVMDVAVIMYYSDCTTGSGWGCGRAEAVSIRDSHADHHKGRAIRNHHSDNEDVDLTGWHLDYPPGELKRWVSKPTVPEQPGLPGEMGKPVRTPPEQEAVMKEKFKLNQFNLLASDSISLNRSLPDVRLEGCKTKMYPPLMPTTSIVIVFHNEAWSTLLRTVWSIIQRSPRALLQEILLVDDASER
;
A
#
# COMPACT_ATOMS: atom_id res chain seq x y z
N MET A 1 -49.60 -5.82 -27.08
CA MET A 1 -50.60 -6.06 -26.01
C MET A 1 -49.88 -6.13 -24.67
N PHE A 2 -49.72 -5.00 -23.98
CA PHE A 2 -49.33 -5.00 -22.57
C PHE A 2 -50.54 -4.57 -21.77
N ARG A 3 -51.13 -5.55 -21.09
CA ARG A 3 -52.34 -5.42 -20.28
C ARG A 3 -51.97 -4.68 -19.00
N ALA A 4 -52.19 -3.36 -18.98
CA ALA A 4 -52.01 -2.54 -17.79
C ALA A 4 -52.98 -3.01 -16.69
N SER A 5 -52.47 -3.80 -15.76
CA SER A 5 -53.17 -4.15 -14.52
C SER A 5 -53.37 -2.89 -13.70
N ARG A 6 -54.62 -2.62 -13.30
CA ARG A 6 -55.02 -1.53 -12.41
C ARG A 6 -54.24 -1.62 -11.09
N LEU A 7 -53.06 -1.01 -11.03
CA LEU A 7 -52.31 -0.81 -9.80
C LEU A 7 -53.16 0.12 -8.94
N ARG A 8 -53.68 -0.38 -7.82
CA ARG A 8 -54.49 0.42 -6.89
C ARG A 8 -53.65 1.63 -6.49
N VAL A 9 -54.11 2.83 -6.80
CA VAL A 9 -53.42 4.10 -6.49
C VAL A 9 -52.99 4.17 -5.02
N HIS A 10 -53.75 3.53 -4.14
CA HIS A 10 -53.42 3.33 -2.72
C HIS A 10 -52.10 2.59 -2.49
N THR A 11 -51.82 1.52 -3.25
CA THR A 11 -50.57 0.76 -3.16
C THR A 11 -49.38 1.61 -3.60
N CYS A 12 -49.52 2.37 -4.70
CA CYS A 12 -48.46 3.26 -5.17
C CYS A 12 -48.17 4.38 -4.14
N LYS A 13 -49.21 4.95 -3.54
CA LYS A 13 -49.07 5.93 -2.44
C LYS A 13 -48.34 5.35 -1.23
N ILE A 14 -48.69 4.13 -0.82
CA ILE A 14 -48.03 3.46 0.32
C ILE A 14 -46.54 3.21 0.02
N VAL A 15 -46.22 2.73 -1.18
CA VAL A 15 -44.82 2.51 -1.59
C VAL A 15 -44.04 3.82 -1.60
N LEU A 16 -44.60 4.91 -2.15
CA LEU A 16 -43.92 6.20 -2.16
C LEU A 16 -43.71 6.77 -0.76
N VAL A 17 -44.70 6.67 0.13
CA VAL A 17 -44.55 7.16 1.52
C VAL A 17 -43.53 6.33 2.29
N THR A 18 -43.57 5.01 2.16
CA THR A 18 -42.61 4.14 2.87
C THR A 18 -41.19 4.35 2.37
N SER A 19 -40.97 4.47 1.06
CA SER A 19 -39.65 4.79 0.51
C SER A 19 -39.14 6.16 0.96
N LEU A 20 -40.01 7.18 1.07
CA LEU A 20 -39.63 8.50 1.57
C LEU A 20 -39.21 8.44 3.05
N VAL A 21 -39.95 7.69 3.87
CA VAL A 21 -39.62 7.51 5.29
C VAL A 21 -38.28 6.82 5.47
N TRP A 22 -38.01 5.75 4.71
CA TRP A 22 -36.72 5.05 4.76
C TRP A 22 -35.57 5.92 4.27
N PHE A 23 -35.76 6.70 3.21
CA PHE A 23 -34.74 7.65 2.74
C PHE A 23 -34.41 8.72 3.79
N VAL A 24 -35.42 9.29 4.45
CA VAL A 24 -35.20 10.30 5.50
C VAL A 24 -34.53 9.68 6.73
N MET A 25 -34.90 8.46 7.11
CA MET A 25 -34.22 7.72 8.18
C MET A 25 -32.75 7.47 7.87
N ASP A 26 -32.41 7.01 6.66
CA ASP A 26 -31.03 6.76 6.25
C ASP A 26 -30.21 8.05 6.23
N VAL A 27 -30.75 9.16 5.71
CA VAL A 27 -30.07 10.45 5.74
C VAL A 27 -29.86 10.94 7.17
N ALA A 28 -30.85 10.78 8.06
CA ALA A 28 -30.72 11.17 9.47
C ALA A 28 -29.69 10.31 10.22
N VAL A 29 -29.64 9.00 9.95
CA VAL A 29 -28.64 8.08 10.48
C VAL A 29 -27.25 8.46 9.98
N ILE A 30 -27.09 8.69 8.67
CA ILE A 30 -25.82 9.14 8.10
C ILE A 30 -25.40 10.46 8.74
N MET A 31 -26.31 11.44 8.86
CA MET A 31 -26.00 12.73 9.46
C MET A 31 -25.55 12.56 10.93
N TYR A 32 -26.28 11.77 11.72
CA TYR A 32 -25.97 11.45 13.11
C TYR A 32 -24.60 10.78 13.29
N TYR A 33 -24.21 9.87 12.38
CA TYR A 33 -22.91 9.20 12.43
C TYR A 33 -21.79 9.97 11.68
N SER A 34 -22.13 10.97 10.86
CA SER A 34 -21.18 11.76 10.08
C SER A 34 -20.74 13.07 10.74
N ASP A 35 -21.27 13.38 11.94
CA ASP A 35 -20.85 14.50 12.78
C ASP A 35 -19.45 14.27 13.37
N CYS A 36 -18.46 14.32 12.47
CA CYS A 36 -17.04 14.66 12.67
C CYS A 36 -16.30 14.86 11.32
N THR A 37 -16.95 14.69 10.15
CA THR A 37 -16.22 14.74 8.86
C THR A 37 -15.95 16.15 8.33
N THR A 38 -16.70 17.17 8.78
CA THR A 38 -16.63 18.54 8.24
C THR A 38 -16.38 19.63 9.29
N GLY A 39 -16.04 19.28 10.53
CA GLY A 39 -15.42 20.20 11.48
C GLY A 39 -16.26 21.38 12.00
N SER A 40 -17.57 21.42 11.76
CA SER A 40 -18.43 22.50 12.26
C SER A 40 -19.82 22.00 12.72
N GLY A 41 -19.86 21.31 13.86
CA GLY A 41 -21.10 20.90 14.53
C GLY A 41 -21.11 21.23 16.03
N TRP A 42 -22.27 21.66 16.55
CA TRP A 42 -22.48 21.93 17.98
C TRP A 42 -22.33 20.63 18.79
N GLY A 43 -21.38 20.60 19.73
CA GLY A 43 -21.11 19.45 20.62
C GLY A 43 -19.72 18.83 20.51
N CYS A 44 -18.87 19.27 19.57
CA CYS A 44 -17.46 18.88 19.55
C CYS A 44 -16.68 19.64 20.63
N GLY A 45 -16.52 19.02 21.80
CA GLY A 45 -15.57 19.44 22.81
C GLY A 45 -14.16 19.40 22.25
N ARG A 46 -13.46 20.53 22.33
CA ARG A 46 -12.04 20.69 22.00
C ARG A 46 -11.25 19.63 22.77
N ALA A 47 -10.69 18.63 22.10
CA ALA A 47 -9.76 17.69 22.71
C ALA A 47 -8.49 18.48 23.05
N GLU A 48 -8.41 18.94 24.29
CA GLU A 48 -7.22 19.54 24.88
C GLU A 48 -6.15 18.44 24.96
N ALA A 49 -4.99 18.71 24.34
CA ALA A 49 -3.85 17.81 24.39
C ALA A 49 -3.44 17.61 25.86
N VAL A 50 -3.55 16.37 26.34
CA VAL A 50 -3.05 15.96 27.65
C VAL A 50 -1.53 16.10 27.64
N SER A 51 -1.03 17.12 28.33
CA SER A 51 0.39 17.22 28.68
C SER A 51 0.64 16.34 29.91
N ILE A 52 1.18 15.13 29.69
CA ILE A 52 1.78 14.37 30.78
C ILE A 52 3.14 15.01 31.06
N ARG A 53 3.16 15.87 32.09
CA ARG A 53 4.36 16.08 32.89
C ARG A 53 4.66 14.77 33.59
N ASP A 54 5.81 14.18 33.31
CA ASP A 54 6.53 13.49 34.37
C ASP A 54 8.01 13.86 34.34
N SER A 55 8.51 14.12 35.53
CA SER A 55 9.83 14.63 35.81
C SER A 55 10.73 13.49 36.25
N HIS A 56 12.05 13.73 36.16
CA HIS A 56 13.12 13.16 36.99
C HIS A 56 13.94 11.98 36.42
N ALA A 57 15.21 12.33 36.12
CA ALA A 57 16.46 11.60 36.41
C ALA A 57 16.68 10.25 35.68
N ASP A 58 17.87 9.89 35.16
CA ASP A 58 19.21 10.17 35.65
C ASP A 58 20.28 10.08 34.54
N HIS A 59 21.36 10.81 34.80
CA HIS A 59 22.64 10.70 34.14
C HIS A 59 23.24 9.29 34.35
N HIS A 60 23.44 8.53 33.28
CA HIS A 60 24.46 7.47 33.29
C HIS A 60 25.40 7.60 32.08
N LYS A 61 26.59 8.15 32.38
CA LYS A 61 27.82 7.94 31.61
C LYS A 61 28.18 6.45 31.67
N GLY A 62 28.00 5.73 30.57
CA GLY A 62 28.52 4.38 30.38
C GLY A 62 29.54 4.36 29.24
N ARG A 63 30.83 4.29 29.58
CA ARG A 63 31.92 4.05 28.63
C ARG A 63 31.92 2.56 28.27
N ALA A 64 31.67 2.22 27.02
CA ALA A 64 31.98 0.91 26.46
C ALA A 64 32.68 1.10 25.11
N ILE A 65 33.94 0.68 25.05
CA ILE A 65 34.73 0.61 23.83
C ILE A 65 34.20 -0.55 22.98
N ARG A 66 33.81 -0.28 21.73
CA ARG A 66 33.90 -1.26 20.66
C ARG A 66 34.18 -0.51 19.35
N ASN A 67 35.42 -0.63 18.87
CA ASN A 67 35.83 -0.14 17.57
C ASN A 67 35.02 -0.82 16.48
N HIS A 68 34.23 -0.05 15.73
CA HIS A 68 33.98 -0.32 14.33
C HIS A 68 33.92 1.03 13.61
N HIS A 69 34.74 1.12 12.58
CA HIS A 69 34.92 2.25 11.68
C HIS A 69 33.57 2.70 11.10
N SER A 70 33.02 3.80 11.62
CA SER A 70 31.87 4.51 11.03
C SER A 70 32.33 5.90 10.66
N ASP A 71 32.18 6.22 9.38
CA ASP A 71 32.16 7.59 8.88
C ASP A 71 31.00 8.33 9.55
N ASN A 72 31.25 8.88 10.74
CA ASN A 72 30.30 9.70 11.49
C ASN A 72 30.28 11.10 10.86
N GLU A 73 29.53 11.26 9.79
CA GLU A 73 28.77 12.50 9.63
C GLU A 73 27.75 12.52 10.77
N ASP A 74 27.85 13.49 11.68
CA ASP A 74 26.86 13.66 12.76
C ASP A 74 25.48 13.86 12.12
N VAL A 75 24.64 12.82 12.16
CA VAL A 75 23.29 12.87 11.60
C VAL A 75 22.44 13.75 12.52
N ASP A 76 21.92 14.86 12.00
CA ASP A 76 21.00 15.72 12.74
C ASP A 76 19.67 15.00 12.98
N LEU A 77 19.42 14.65 14.25
CA LEU A 77 18.20 13.98 14.72
C LEU A 77 17.24 14.95 15.41
N THR A 78 17.51 16.27 15.37
CA THR A 78 16.64 17.24 16.03
C THR A 78 15.23 17.21 15.43
N GLY A 79 14.22 17.15 16.29
CA GLY A 79 12.81 17.13 15.86
C GLY A 79 12.27 15.75 15.46
N TRP A 80 13.07 14.68 15.53
CA TRP A 80 12.61 13.31 15.25
C TRP A 80 12.46 12.49 16.55
N HIS A 81 11.29 11.88 16.75
CA HIS A 81 11.09 10.87 17.79
C HIS A 81 11.50 9.49 17.23
N LEU A 82 12.44 8.82 17.91
CA LEU A 82 12.91 7.48 17.53
C LEU A 82 12.36 6.46 18.51
N ASP A 83 11.58 5.50 18.01
CA ASP A 83 11.01 4.41 18.83
C ASP A 83 12.02 3.28 19.09
N TYR A 84 13.17 3.30 18.42
CA TYR A 84 14.18 2.25 18.42
C TYR A 84 15.55 2.78 18.89
N PRO A 85 16.40 1.93 19.50
CA PRO A 85 17.74 2.32 19.89
C PRO A 85 18.59 2.71 18.65
N PRO A 86 19.35 3.82 18.69
CA PRO A 86 20.08 4.32 17.52
C PRO A 86 21.07 3.33 16.88
N GLY A 87 21.62 2.39 17.66
CA GLY A 87 22.56 1.39 17.16
C GLY A 87 21.95 0.34 16.22
N GLU A 88 20.63 0.17 16.24
CA GLU A 88 19.90 -0.77 15.37
C GLU A 88 19.41 -0.11 14.08
N LEU A 89 19.40 1.22 14.04
CA LEU A 89 18.92 1.98 12.91
C LEU A 89 19.97 2.08 11.80
N LYS A 90 19.49 2.25 10.56
CA LYS A 90 20.31 2.40 9.37
C LYS A 90 19.95 3.70 8.64
N ARG A 91 20.92 4.28 7.95
CA ARG A 91 20.73 5.51 7.17
C ARG A 91 19.74 5.26 6.03
N TRP A 92 18.69 6.08 5.98
CA TRP A 92 17.78 6.09 4.85
C TRP A 92 18.41 6.79 3.66
N VAL A 93 18.28 6.17 2.49
CA VAL A 93 18.68 6.74 1.20
C VAL A 93 17.56 6.45 0.22
N SER A 94 17.06 7.49 -0.45
CA SER A 94 16.05 7.32 -1.48
C SER A 94 16.60 6.50 -2.64
N LYS A 95 15.78 5.59 -3.16
CA LYS A 95 16.16 4.79 -4.33
C LYS A 95 15.77 5.54 -5.60
N PRO A 96 16.66 5.67 -6.61
CA PRO A 96 16.28 6.23 -7.90
C PRO A 96 15.19 5.40 -8.58
N THR A 97 14.40 6.06 -9.42
CA THR A 97 13.39 5.37 -10.24
C THR A 97 14.07 4.43 -11.23
N VAL A 98 13.43 3.29 -11.50
CA VAL A 98 13.89 2.35 -12.52
C VAL A 98 13.75 3.02 -13.89
N PRO A 99 14.83 3.09 -14.71
CA PRO A 99 14.78 3.78 -15.99
C PRO A 99 13.82 3.08 -16.97
N GLU A 100 13.14 3.88 -17.78
CA GLU A 100 12.24 3.37 -18.82
C GLU A 100 13.03 2.63 -19.91
N GLN A 101 12.48 1.51 -20.37
CA GLN A 101 13.00 0.72 -21.49
C GLN A 101 12.00 0.77 -22.66
N PRO A 102 12.18 1.72 -23.61
CA PRO A 102 11.21 1.95 -24.67
C PRO A 102 10.96 0.71 -25.53
N GLY A 103 9.69 0.48 -25.88
CA GLY A 103 9.29 -0.58 -26.80
C GLY A 103 9.12 -1.97 -26.16
N LEU A 104 9.46 -2.15 -24.87
CA LEU A 104 9.21 -3.42 -24.19
C LEU A 104 7.72 -3.61 -23.84
N PRO A 105 7.21 -4.85 -23.90
CA PRO A 105 5.84 -5.16 -23.49
C PRO A 105 5.60 -4.78 -22.02
N GLY A 106 4.53 -4.02 -21.78
CA GLY A 106 4.08 -3.68 -20.43
C GLY A 106 4.88 -2.58 -19.74
N GLU A 107 5.79 -1.93 -20.47
CA GLU A 107 6.60 -0.83 -19.94
C GLU A 107 5.72 0.36 -19.55
N MET A 108 6.08 1.04 -18.46
CA MET A 108 5.27 2.12 -17.86
C MET A 108 3.83 1.68 -17.53
N GLY A 109 3.63 0.39 -17.27
CA GLY A 109 2.31 -0.18 -16.96
C GLY A 109 1.34 -0.18 -18.15
N LYS A 110 1.84 -0.04 -19.39
CA LYS A 110 1.01 -0.10 -20.60
C LYS A 110 0.36 -1.49 -20.77
N PRO A 111 -0.83 -1.59 -21.37
CA PRO A 111 -1.46 -2.88 -21.62
C PRO A 111 -0.66 -3.70 -22.64
N VAL A 112 -0.54 -5.00 -22.40
CA VAL A 112 0.04 -5.97 -23.34
C VAL A 112 -1.09 -6.75 -24.01
N ARG A 113 -1.08 -6.79 -25.34
CA ARG A 113 -2.05 -7.57 -26.13
C ARG A 113 -1.38 -8.84 -26.63
N THR A 114 -1.99 -9.98 -26.30
CA THR A 114 -1.54 -11.28 -26.81
C THR A 114 -1.99 -11.45 -28.27
N PRO A 115 -1.14 -11.96 -29.19
CA PRO A 115 -1.53 -12.23 -30.56
C PRO A 115 -2.69 -13.24 -30.65
N PRO A 116 -3.58 -13.13 -31.65
CA PRO A 116 -4.73 -14.03 -31.81
C PRO A 116 -4.33 -15.50 -31.99
N GLU A 117 -3.16 -15.76 -32.59
CA GLU A 117 -2.61 -17.11 -32.76
C GLU A 117 -2.36 -17.82 -31.42
N GLN A 118 -2.06 -17.07 -30.36
CA GLN A 118 -1.76 -17.61 -29.02
C GLN A 118 -2.97 -17.58 -28.08
N GLU A 119 -4.16 -17.20 -28.57
CA GLU A 119 -5.35 -17.06 -27.73
C GLU A 119 -5.79 -18.40 -27.10
N ALA A 120 -5.61 -19.51 -27.82
CA ALA A 120 -5.90 -20.85 -27.30
C ALA A 120 -5.00 -21.20 -26.10
N VAL A 121 -3.68 -21.00 -26.24
CA VAL A 121 -2.69 -21.23 -25.18
C VAL A 121 -2.92 -20.27 -24.00
N MET A 122 -3.26 -19.02 -24.29
CA MET A 122 -3.64 -18.04 -23.28
C MET A 122 -4.83 -18.55 -22.45
N LYS A 123 -5.91 -19.02 -23.10
CA LYS A 123 -7.10 -19.55 -22.41
C LYS A 123 -6.80 -20.79 -21.59
N GLU A 124 -5.92 -21.65 -22.05
CA GLU A 124 -5.48 -22.83 -21.31
C GLU A 124 -4.69 -22.43 -20.05
N LYS A 125 -3.66 -21.60 -20.21
CA LYS A 125 -2.84 -21.11 -19.09
C LYS A 125 -3.62 -20.24 -18.11
N PHE A 126 -4.65 -19.53 -18.57
CA PHE A 126 -5.53 -18.74 -17.72
C PHE A 126 -6.27 -19.61 -16.70
N LYS A 127 -6.65 -20.85 -17.05
CA LYS A 127 -7.30 -21.76 -16.10
C LYS A 127 -6.41 -22.13 -14.91
N LEU A 128 -5.09 -22.14 -15.13
CA LEU A 128 -4.12 -22.56 -14.15
C LEU A 128 -3.88 -21.50 -13.06
N ASN A 129 -3.75 -20.23 -13.46
CA ASN A 129 -3.34 -19.15 -12.55
C ASN A 129 -4.37 -18.00 -12.44
N GLN A 130 -5.49 -18.07 -13.17
CA GLN A 130 -6.56 -17.06 -13.20
C GLN A 130 -6.13 -15.66 -13.69
N PHE A 131 -4.99 -15.58 -14.37
CA PHE A 131 -4.53 -14.39 -15.08
C PHE A 131 -3.81 -14.76 -16.39
N ASN A 132 -3.53 -13.76 -17.23
CA ASN A 132 -2.84 -13.96 -18.49
C ASN A 132 -1.33 -14.21 -18.26
N LEU A 133 -0.97 -15.48 -18.07
CA LEU A 133 0.41 -15.90 -17.88
C LEU A 133 1.30 -15.55 -19.08
N LEU A 134 0.80 -15.68 -20.31
CA LEU A 134 1.58 -15.33 -21.51
C LEU A 134 1.96 -13.85 -21.54
N ALA A 135 1.02 -12.97 -21.18
CA ALA A 135 1.33 -11.55 -21.04
C ALA A 135 2.34 -11.32 -19.92
N SER A 136 2.17 -11.97 -18.76
CA SER A 136 3.17 -11.87 -17.67
C SER A 136 4.54 -12.32 -18.13
N ASP A 137 4.68 -13.45 -18.82
CA ASP A 137 5.98 -13.97 -19.27
C ASP A 137 6.66 -13.05 -20.29
N SER A 138 5.87 -12.32 -21.09
CA SER A 138 6.41 -11.33 -22.04
C SER A 138 6.86 -10.01 -21.40
N ILE A 139 6.39 -9.71 -20.18
CA ILE A 139 6.70 -8.47 -19.47
C ILE A 139 7.98 -8.64 -18.65
N SER A 140 8.91 -7.70 -18.83
CA SER A 140 10.19 -7.67 -18.09
C SER A 140 10.00 -7.76 -16.56
N LEU A 141 10.90 -8.48 -15.90
CA LEU A 141 10.98 -8.54 -14.44
C LEU A 141 11.37 -7.17 -13.84
N ASN A 142 12.10 -6.35 -14.59
CA ASN A 142 12.59 -5.03 -14.19
C ASN A 142 11.89 -3.89 -14.94
N ARG A 143 10.57 -3.99 -15.15
CA ARG A 143 9.80 -2.93 -15.83
C ARG A 143 9.75 -1.64 -15.00
N SER A 144 9.83 -0.50 -15.66
CA SER A 144 9.52 0.78 -15.01
C SER A 144 8.01 0.94 -14.81
N LEU A 145 7.62 1.82 -13.88
CA LEU A 145 6.22 2.15 -13.62
C LEU A 145 6.08 3.67 -13.49
N PRO A 146 4.96 4.26 -13.93
CA PRO A 146 4.69 5.68 -13.75
C PRO A 146 4.52 6.01 -12.27
N ASP A 147 4.99 7.18 -11.87
CA ASP A 147 4.74 7.70 -10.52
C ASP A 147 3.35 8.38 -10.48
N VAL A 148 2.36 7.63 -9.98
CA VAL A 148 0.97 8.08 -9.83
C VAL A 148 0.67 8.61 -8.42
N ARG A 149 1.69 8.83 -7.59
CA ARG A 149 1.51 9.34 -6.22
C ARG A 149 1.04 10.80 -6.24
N LEU A 150 0.25 11.16 -5.24
CA LEU A 150 -0.14 12.55 -4.97
C LEU A 150 1.09 13.42 -4.66
N GLU A 151 1.02 14.72 -4.96
CA GLU A 151 2.15 15.64 -4.81
C GLU A 151 2.71 15.68 -3.36
N GLY A 152 1.84 15.63 -2.35
CA GLY A 152 2.26 15.58 -0.94
C GLY A 152 3.06 14.32 -0.56
N CYS A 153 2.90 13.21 -1.29
CA CYS A 153 3.69 12.00 -1.09
C CYS A 153 5.10 12.11 -1.68
N LYS A 154 5.29 12.97 -2.70
CA LYS A 154 6.58 13.18 -3.36
C LYS A 154 7.52 14.04 -2.50
N THR A 155 6.96 14.95 -1.73
CA THR A 155 7.70 15.87 -0.84
C THR A 155 7.80 15.37 0.61
N LYS A 156 7.28 14.17 0.92
CA LYS A 156 7.33 13.59 2.26
C LYS A 156 8.78 13.31 2.67
N MET A 157 9.20 13.94 3.76
CA MET A 157 10.49 13.69 4.40
C MET A 157 10.38 12.50 5.35
N TYR A 158 11.39 11.65 5.35
CA TYR A 158 11.53 10.51 6.26
C TYR A 158 12.66 10.78 7.25
N PRO A 159 12.62 10.17 8.46
CA PRO A 159 13.73 10.21 9.39
C PRO A 159 15.03 9.74 8.71
N PRO A 160 16.18 10.37 9.00
CA PRO A 160 17.45 9.99 8.37
C PRO A 160 17.93 8.61 8.82
N LEU A 161 17.46 8.13 9.99
CA LEU A 161 17.72 6.81 10.52
C LEU A 161 16.41 6.03 10.62
N MET A 162 16.37 4.83 10.05
CA MET A 162 15.20 3.96 10.05
C MET A 162 15.55 2.51 10.39
N PRO A 163 14.62 1.76 11.00
CA PRO A 163 14.83 0.35 11.30
C PRO A 163 14.91 -0.47 10.01
N THR A 164 15.61 -1.59 10.07
CA THR A 164 15.61 -2.57 8.98
C THR A 164 14.31 -3.38 8.97
N THR A 165 13.95 -3.94 7.82
CA THR A 165 12.77 -4.79 7.64
C THR A 165 13.12 -6.09 6.94
N SER A 166 12.52 -7.18 7.41
CA SER A 166 12.50 -8.49 6.75
C SER A 166 11.19 -8.62 5.98
N ILE A 167 11.27 -8.95 4.68
CA ILE A 167 10.09 -9.13 3.84
C ILE A 167 9.80 -10.62 3.71
N VAL A 168 8.61 -11.04 4.12
CA VAL A 168 8.14 -12.43 4.02
C VAL A 168 7.14 -12.54 2.87
N ILE A 169 7.43 -13.41 1.91
CA ILE A 169 6.54 -13.72 0.78
C ILE A 169 6.18 -15.20 0.88
N VAL A 170 4.93 -15.47 1.23
CA VAL A 170 4.37 -16.82 1.18
C VAL A 170 3.80 -17.03 -0.22
N PHE A 171 4.14 -18.15 -0.85
CA PHE A 171 3.64 -18.49 -2.18
C PHE A 171 3.20 -19.96 -2.24
N HIS A 172 2.16 -20.23 -3.03
CA HIS A 172 1.68 -21.57 -3.32
C HIS A 172 1.34 -21.64 -4.82
N ASN A 173 2.03 -22.50 -5.58
CA ASN A 173 1.80 -22.69 -7.01
C ASN A 173 1.80 -21.38 -7.86
N GLU A 174 2.53 -20.36 -7.40
CA GLU A 174 2.62 -19.05 -8.06
C GLU A 174 3.41 -19.14 -9.38
N ALA A 175 3.06 -18.31 -10.36
CA ALA A 175 3.80 -18.31 -11.61
C ALA A 175 5.23 -17.75 -11.43
N TRP A 176 6.20 -18.35 -12.12
CA TRP A 176 7.59 -17.92 -12.02
C TRP A 176 7.80 -16.44 -12.37
N SER A 177 7.16 -15.96 -13.44
CA SER A 177 7.29 -14.57 -13.90
C SER A 177 6.69 -13.56 -12.92
N THR A 178 5.62 -13.90 -12.20
CA THR A 178 5.02 -13.03 -11.18
C THR A 178 5.84 -13.03 -9.89
N LEU A 179 6.22 -14.20 -9.39
CA LEU A 179 7.04 -14.33 -8.18
C LEU A 179 8.38 -13.59 -8.33
N LEU A 180 9.11 -13.83 -9.41
CA LEU A 180 10.39 -13.15 -9.64
C LEU A 180 10.22 -11.64 -9.84
N ARG A 181 9.14 -11.20 -10.49
CA ARG A 181 8.88 -9.76 -10.66
C ARG A 181 8.62 -9.09 -9.31
N THR A 182 7.97 -9.78 -8.37
CA THR A 182 7.78 -9.30 -6.99
C THR A 182 9.13 -9.14 -6.29
N VAL A 183 9.97 -10.18 -6.30
CA VAL A 183 11.32 -10.13 -5.69
C VAL A 183 12.16 -9.03 -6.31
N TRP A 184 12.18 -8.93 -7.64
CA TRP A 184 12.96 -7.92 -8.33
C TRP A 184 12.44 -6.51 -8.05
N SER A 185 11.13 -6.31 -7.97
CA SER A 185 10.52 -5.04 -7.59
C SER A 185 10.94 -4.60 -6.19
N ILE A 186 10.97 -5.52 -5.22
CA ILE A 186 11.45 -5.25 -3.86
C ILE A 186 12.90 -4.81 -3.88
N ILE A 187 13.77 -5.60 -4.51
CA ILE A 187 15.19 -5.27 -4.63
C ILE A 187 15.35 -3.90 -5.29
N GLN A 188 14.56 -3.60 -6.32
CA GLN A 188 14.65 -2.39 -7.14
C GLN A 188 13.93 -1.15 -6.61
N ARG A 189 13.11 -1.26 -5.56
CA ARG A 189 12.35 -0.12 -5.03
C ARG A 189 12.55 0.11 -3.52
N SER A 190 13.16 -0.83 -2.82
CA SER A 190 13.50 -0.68 -1.40
C SER A 190 14.94 -0.16 -1.22
N PRO A 191 15.17 0.78 -0.28
CA PRO A 191 16.52 1.18 0.12
C PRO A 191 17.34 -0.01 0.63
N ARG A 192 18.53 -0.23 0.05
CA ARG A 192 19.37 -1.40 0.33
C ARG A 192 19.75 -1.52 1.81
N ALA A 193 20.01 -0.39 2.48
CA ALA A 193 20.40 -0.36 3.88
C ALA A 193 19.27 -0.77 4.85
N LEU A 194 18.01 -0.67 4.42
CA LEU A 194 16.84 -0.99 5.25
C LEU A 194 16.31 -2.39 4.98
N LEU A 195 16.71 -3.03 3.89
CA LEU A 195 16.28 -4.37 3.56
C LEU A 195 17.22 -5.40 4.20
N GLN A 196 16.77 -6.02 5.29
CA GLN A 196 17.55 -7.04 5.99
C GLN A 196 17.61 -8.34 5.18
N GLU A 197 16.45 -8.84 4.77
CA GLU A 197 16.31 -10.12 4.07
C GLU A 197 14.96 -10.20 3.33
N ILE A 198 14.90 -11.12 2.36
CA ILE A 198 13.66 -11.51 1.68
C ILE A 198 13.49 -13.02 1.92
N LEU A 199 12.47 -13.39 2.68
CA LEU A 199 12.14 -14.77 3.00
C LEU A 199 11.03 -15.25 2.05
N LEU A 200 11.37 -16.20 1.17
CA LEU A 200 10.41 -16.89 0.33
C LEU A 200 9.97 -18.17 1.06
N VAL A 201 8.69 -18.23 1.42
CA VAL A 201 8.10 -19.36 2.13
C VAL A 201 7.18 -20.10 1.17
N ASP A 202 7.58 -21.31 0.80
CA ASP A 202 6.76 -22.20 -0.02
C ASP A 202 5.72 -22.88 0.86
N ASP A 203 4.44 -22.60 0.59
CA ASP A 203 3.30 -23.22 1.26
C ASP A 203 2.89 -24.49 0.51
N ALA A 204 3.77 -25.50 0.52
CA ALA A 204 3.56 -26.80 -0.10
C ALA A 204 3.08 -26.75 -1.56
N SER A 205 3.81 -26.03 -2.42
CA SER A 205 3.55 -26.06 -3.86
C SER A 205 3.63 -27.50 -4.41
N GLU A 206 2.71 -27.84 -5.33
CA GLU A 206 2.55 -29.21 -5.86
C GLU A 206 3.02 -29.34 -7.32
N ARG A 207 3.42 -28.23 -7.95
CA ARG A 207 3.82 -28.13 -9.35
C ARG A 207 5.32 -28.22 -9.59
#